data_AF-A0A9Q4SXV8-F1
#
_entry.id   AF-A0A9Q4SXV8-F1
#
_cell.length_a   1.000
_cell.length_b   1.000
_cell.length_c   1.000
_cell.angle_alpha   90.00
_cell.angle_beta   90.00
_cell.angle_gamma   90.00
#
_symmetry.space_group_name_H-M   'P 1'
#
loop_
_entity.id
_entity.type
_entity.pdbx_description
1 polymer ?
#
loop_
_entity_poly.entity_id
_entity_poly.type
_entity_poly.pdbx_seq_one_letter_code
_entity_poly.pdbx_strand_id
1 'polypeptide(L)'
;MNDNNFDFNRTIIDVVEMIRLADDLDANIIDRLYMSLDKVMTDYQSTSLIPKLLAYDLLVLHDNLEGSLKFYSGKDNEYISGVNSKVSEYIEKILLS
;
A
#
# COMPACT_ATOMS: atom_id res chain seq x y z
N MET A 1 12.64 -15.41 -16.90
CA MET A 1 12.66 -13.96 -16.64
C MET A 1 11.26 -13.46 -16.91
N ASN A 2 10.49 -13.18 -15.87
CA ASN A 2 9.06 -12.84 -15.99
C ASN A 2 8.91 -11.34 -16.28
N ASP A 3 8.37 -11.02 -17.46
CA ASP A 3 7.90 -9.70 -17.88
C ASP A 3 6.60 -9.31 -17.15
N ASN A 4 6.68 -9.19 -15.83
CA ASN A 4 5.70 -8.45 -15.04
C ASN A 4 6.49 -7.61 -14.05
N ASN A 5 7.19 -6.60 -14.59
CA ASN A 5 7.80 -5.53 -13.82
C ASN A 5 6.67 -4.66 -13.25
N PHE A 6 5.95 -5.27 -12.31
CA PHE A 6 4.95 -4.62 -11.52
C PHE A 6 5.74 -3.68 -10.61
N ASP A 7 5.83 -2.42 -11.02
CA ASP A 7 6.57 -1.40 -10.29
C ASP A 7 5.77 -1.06 -9.03
N PHE A 8 6.04 -1.82 -7.95
CA PHE A 8 5.41 -1.65 -6.65
C PHE A 8 5.54 -0.19 -6.17
N ASN A 9 6.72 0.40 -6.38
CA ASN A 9 6.99 1.79 -6.04
C ASN A 9 6.07 2.75 -6.82
N ARG A 10 5.85 2.51 -8.13
CA ARG A 10 4.88 3.30 -8.90
C ARG A 10 3.46 3.22 -8.33
N THR A 11 3.01 2.04 -7.90
CA THR A 11 1.69 1.91 -7.27
C THR A 11 1.63 2.66 -5.93
N ILE A 12 2.70 2.63 -5.13
CA ILE A 12 2.75 3.43 -3.89
C ILE A 12 2.65 4.93 -4.22
N ILE A 13 3.37 5.41 -5.24
CA ILE A 13 3.30 6.80 -5.67
C ILE A 13 1.88 7.17 -6.09
N ASP A 14 1.23 6.37 -6.95
CA ASP A 14 -0.14 6.61 -7.41
C ASP A 14 -1.12 6.72 -6.22
N VAL A 15 -0.99 5.84 -5.21
CA VAL A 15 -1.81 5.89 -3.98
C VAL A 15 -1.52 7.14 -3.14
N VAL A 16 -0.24 7.46 -2.94
CA VAL A 16 0.19 8.63 -2.14
C VAL A 16 -0.26 9.93 -2.80
N GLU A 17 -0.20 10.03 -4.13
CA GLU A 17 -0.71 11.16 -4.88
C GLU A 17 -2.23 11.30 -4.71
N MET A 18 -2.98 10.21 -4.89
CA MET A 18 -4.43 10.19 -4.73
C MET A 18 -4.86 10.68 -3.33
N ILE A 19 -4.28 10.15 -2.25
CA ILE A 19 -4.65 10.54 -0.88
C ILE A 19 -4.20 11.94 -0.48
N ARG A 20 -3.19 12.51 -1.15
CA ARG A 20 -2.69 13.86 -0.86
C ARG A 20 -3.41 14.93 -1.67
N LEU A 21 -3.78 14.63 -2.90
CA LEU A 21 -4.46 15.56 -3.79
C LEU A 21 -5.96 15.66 -3.46
N ALA A 22 -6.52 14.65 -2.78
CA ALA A 22 -7.94 14.55 -2.47
C ALA A 22 -8.86 14.68 -3.72
N ASP A 23 -8.30 14.50 -4.91
CA ASP A 23 -9.05 14.17 -6.11
C ASP A 23 -9.64 12.78 -5.88
N ASP A 24 -10.95 12.65 -6.10
CA ASP A 24 -11.81 11.50 -5.80
C ASP A 24 -11.07 10.16 -5.61
N LEU A 25 -11.33 9.52 -4.47
CA LEU A 25 -10.76 8.21 -4.10
C LEU A 25 -11.06 7.16 -5.20
N ASP A 26 -10.05 6.88 -6.04
CA ASP A 26 -10.16 5.94 -7.15
C ASP A 26 -9.97 4.51 -6.66
N ALA A 27 -11.07 3.75 -6.62
CA ALA A 27 -11.08 2.35 -6.25
C ALA A 27 -10.15 1.49 -7.12
N ASN A 28 -9.91 1.85 -8.39
CA ASN A 28 -9.00 1.08 -9.26
C ASN A 28 -7.54 1.18 -8.79
N ILE A 29 -7.14 2.33 -8.23
CA ILE A 29 -5.79 2.51 -7.67
C ILE A 29 -5.63 1.63 -6.42
N ILE A 30 -6.65 1.57 -5.57
CA ILE A 30 -6.65 0.73 -4.38
C ILE A 30 -6.68 -0.78 -4.72
N ASP A 31 -7.44 -1.19 -5.73
CA ASP A 31 -7.44 -2.58 -6.19
C ASP A 31 -6.08 -2.98 -6.74
N ARG A 32 -5.44 -2.10 -7.53
CA ARG A 32 -4.05 -2.29 -7.98
C ARG A 32 -3.10 -2.41 -6.79
N LEU A 33 -3.25 -1.58 -5.76
CA LEU A 33 -2.45 -1.67 -4.54
C LEU A 33 -2.56 -3.05 -3.89
N TYR A 34 -3.77 -3.56 -3.68
CA TYR A 34 -3.95 -4.88 -3.07
C TYR A 34 -3.37 -6.02 -3.92
N MET A 35 -3.56 -5.99 -5.24
CA MET A 35 -2.92 -6.96 -6.13
C MET A 35 -1.38 -6.93 -6.02
N SER A 36 -0.82 -5.74 -5.82
CA SER A 36 0.62 -5.56 -5.65
C SER A 36 1.10 -6.14 -4.32
N LEU A 37 0.37 -5.87 -3.24
CA LEU A 37 0.67 -6.38 -1.90
C LEU A 37 0.52 -7.91 -1.82
N ASP A 38 -0.49 -8.49 -2.47
CA ASP A 38 -0.64 -9.95 -2.59
C ASP A 38 0.56 -10.58 -3.30
N LYS A 39 1.05 -9.96 -4.38
CA LYS A 39 2.24 -10.41 -5.09
C LYS A 39 3.48 -10.33 -4.21
N VAL A 40 3.71 -9.19 -3.55
CA VAL A 40 4.82 -9.01 -2.60
C VAL A 40 4.76 -10.05 -1.50
N MET A 41 3.61 -10.24 -0.86
CA MET A 41 3.43 -11.24 0.19
C MET A 41 3.78 -12.64 -0.33
N THR A 42 3.32 -13.01 -1.53
CA THR A 42 3.63 -14.30 -2.15
C THR A 42 5.13 -14.46 -2.45
N ASP A 43 5.77 -13.40 -2.98
CA ASP A 43 7.19 -13.41 -3.35
C ASP A 43 8.11 -13.53 -2.12
N TYR A 44 7.67 -13.04 -0.95
CA TYR A 44 8.49 -12.95 0.26
C TYR A 44 8.02 -13.82 1.45
N GLN A 45 6.88 -14.52 1.38
CA GLN A 45 6.31 -15.32 2.50
C GLN A 45 7.25 -16.40 3.08
N SER A 46 8.26 -16.84 2.33
CA SER A 46 9.19 -17.90 2.73
C SER A 46 10.62 -17.40 2.83
N THR A 47 10.80 -16.08 2.85
CA THR A 47 12.09 -15.42 2.91
C THR A 47 12.24 -14.73 4.25
N SER A 48 13.39 -14.86 4.89
CA SER A 48 13.67 -14.18 6.17
C SER A 48 14.10 -12.72 6.00
N LEU A 49 14.28 -12.25 4.76
CA LEU A 49 14.79 -10.92 4.44
C LEU A 49 14.08 -10.37 3.21
N ILE A 50 13.63 -9.12 3.32
CA ILE A 50 13.12 -8.33 2.19
C ILE A 50 14.14 -7.29 1.73
N PRO A 51 14.10 -6.86 0.45
CA PRO A 51 14.91 -5.75 -0.03
C PRO A 51 14.64 -4.47 0.77
N LYS A 52 15.69 -3.71 1.08
CA LYS A 52 15.57 -2.43 1.80
C LYS A 52 14.62 -1.45 1.11
N LEU A 53 14.61 -1.43 -0.23
CA LEU A 53 13.71 -0.56 -1.01
C LEU A 53 12.25 -0.95 -0.79
N LEU A 54 11.93 -2.25 -0.79
CA LEU A 54 10.58 -2.73 -0.51
C LEU A 54 10.14 -2.35 0.91
N ALA A 55 11.01 -2.54 1.90
CA ALA A 55 10.72 -2.13 3.28
C ALA A 55 10.42 -0.62 3.37
N TYR A 56 11.21 0.20 2.65
CA TYR A 56 11.01 1.64 2.58
C TYR A 56 9.67 1.99 1.91
N ASP A 57 9.33 1.37 0.78
CA ASP A 57 8.07 1.60 0.07
C ASP A 57 6.84 1.27 0.94
N LEU A 58 6.90 0.17 1.71
CA LEU A 58 5.84 -0.24 2.65
C LEU A 58 5.67 0.78 3.78
N LEU A 59 6.77 1.29 4.34
CA LEU A 59 6.73 2.33 5.38
C LEU A 59 6.16 3.65 4.84
N VAL A 60 6.58 4.07 3.64
CA VAL A 60 6.05 5.27 2.99
C VAL A 60 4.54 5.16 2.77
N LEU A 61 4.07 4.01 2.27
CA LEU A 61 2.63 3.78 2.10
C LEU A 61 1.88 3.92 3.43
N HIS A 62 2.33 3.20 4.46
CA HIS A 62 1.71 3.21 5.78
C HIS A 62 1.64 4.62 6.37
N ASP A 63 2.77 5.34 6.38
CA ASP A 63 2.85 6.66 7.02
C ASP A 63 1.96 7.70 6.31
N ASN A 64 1.80 7.59 4.99
CA ASN A 64 0.91 8.49 4.26
C ASN A 64 -0.57 8.15 4.46
N LEU A 65 -0.93 6.87 4.57
CA LEU A 65 -2.29 6.46 4.92
C LEU A 65 -2.64 6.88 6.35
N GLU A 66 -1.76 6.66 7.31
CA GLU A 66 -1.96 7.10 8.69
C GLU A 66 -2.03 8.64 8.79
N GLY A 67 -1.17 9.33 8.02
CA GLY A 67 -1.18 10.78 7.94
C GLY A 67 -2.48 11.34 7.36
N SER A 68 -3.05 10.69 6.33
CA SER A 68 -4.24 11.17 5.63
C SER A 68 -5.52 11.06 6.47
N LEU A 69 -5.60 10.15 7.43
CA LEU A 69 -6.73 10.02 8.38
C LEU A 69 -7.01 11.30 9.18
N LYS A 70 -6.02 12.20 9.30
CA LYS A 70 -6.20 13.50 9.99
C LYS A 70 -6.88 14.55 9.12
N PHE A 71 -7.00 14.31 7.81
CA PHE A 71 -7.48 15.30 6.83
C PHE A 71 -8.82 14.91 6.21
N TYR A 72 -9.12 13.62 6.09
CA TYR A 72 -10.41 13.14 5.60
C TYR A 72 -11.50 13.20 6.67
N SER A 73 -12.77 13.27 6.25
CA SER A 73 -13.93 13.21 7.13
C SER A 73 -15.08 12.41 6.51
N GLY A 74 -16.04 11.97 7.33
CA GLY A 74 -17.19 11.21 6.85
C GLY A 74 -16.81 9.91 6.12
N LYS A 75 -17.47 9.66 4.98
CA LYS A 75 -17.30 8.42 4.20
C LYS A 75 -15.88 8.22 3.67
N ASP A 76 -15.20 9.31 3.31
CA ASP A 76 -13.83 9.22 2.78
C ASP A 76 -12.86 8.80 3.89
N ASN A 77 -13.08 9.28 5.12
CA ASN A 77 -12.29 8.84 6.27
C ASN A 77 -12.56 7.37 6.61
N GLU A 78 -13.83 6.93 6.55
CA GLU A 78 -14.17 5.51 6.75
C GLU A 78 -13.49 4.62 5.70
N TYR A 79 -13.50 5.05 4.43
CA TYR A 79 -12.86 4.33 3.34
C TYR A 79 -11.34 4.25 3.53
N ILE A 80 -10.67 5.39 3.74
CA ILE A 80 -9.22 5.42 3.95
C ILE A 80 -8.80 4.67 5.22
N SER A 81 -9.60 4.71 6.30
CA SER A 81 -9.35 3.91 7.50
C SER A 81 -9.42 2.41 7.22
N GLY A 82 -10.35 1.97 6.37
CA GLY A 82 -10.43 0.60 5.89
C GLY A 82 -9.19 0.21 5.07
N VAL A 83 -8.76 1.08 4.15
CA VAL A 83 -7.54 0.87 3.35
C VAL A 83 -6.31 0.78 4.26
N ASN A 84 -6.16 1.71 5.20
CA ASN A 84 -5.04 1.74 6.14
C ASN A 84 -4.97 0.45 6.97
N SER A 85 -6.10 0.02 7.54
CA SER A 85 -6.18 -1.22 8.32
C SER A 85 -5.73 -2.44 7.49
N LYS A 86 -6.23 -2.57 6.27
CA LYS A 86 -5.90 -3.70 5.39
C LYS A 86 -4.45 -3.67 4.93
N VAL A 87 -3.90 -2.49 4.62
CA VAL A 87 -2.48 -2.33 4.30
C VAL A 87 -1.60 -2.72 5.48
N SER A 88 -1.95 -2.30 6.69
CA SER A 88 -1.22 -2.67 7.92
C SER A 88 -1.19 -4.18 8.12
N GLU A 89 -2.30 -4.89 7.87
CA GLU A 89 -2.31 -6.36 7.89
C GLU A 89 -1.36 -6.99 6.86
N TYR A 90 -1.27 -6.42 5.66
CA TYR A 90 -0.30 -6.90 4.66
C TYR A 90 1.13 -6.66 5.10
N ILE A 91 1.44 -5.46 5.61
CA ILE A 91 2.78 -5.12 6.09
C ILE A 91 3.18 -6.04 7.25
N GLU A 92 2.29 -6.26 8.20
CA GLU A 92 2.52 -7.19 9.31
C GLU A 92 2.83 -8.59 8.79
N LYS A 93 2.01 -9.11 7.88
CA LYS A 93 2.26 -10.43 7.26
C LYS A 93 3.61 -10.45 6.55
N ILE A 94 3.97 -9.44 5.77
CA ILE A 94 5.24 -9.41 5.01
C ILE A 94 6.46 -9.31 5.94
N LEU A 95 6.37 -8.57 7.04
CA LEU A 95 7.51 -8.31 7.94
C LEU A 95 7.66 -9.37 9.05
N LEU A 96 6.59 -10.08 9.40
CA LEU A 96 6.57 -11.04 10.50
C LEU A 96 6.35 -12.50 10.06
N SER A 97 6.23 -12.77 8.75
CA SER A 97 6.33 -14.14 8.23
C SER A 97 7.77 -14.65 8.21
#